data_AF-A0A0B0CZS8-F1
#
_entry.id   AF-A0A0B0CZS8-F1
#
_cell.length_a   1.000
_cell.length_b   1.000
_cell.length_c   1.000
_cell.angle_alpha   90.00
_cell.angle_beta   90.00
_cell.angle_gamma   90.00
#
_symmetry.space_group_name_H-M   'P 1'
#
loop_
_entity.id
_entity.type
_entity.pdbx_description
1 polymer ?
#
loop_
_entity_poly.entity_id
_entity_poly.type
_entity_poly.pdbx_seq_one_letter_code
_entity_poly.pdbx_strand_id
1 'polypeptide(L)'
;MTIQQLKRQAENDIAKQHEEVDRIVEENQASVLNAFQKLRVSDSHFNPTTGYGYDDFGRDTLEALYAEIFRAEDALVRPQIISGTHAITTSLFGVLRPGDALLYITGEPYDTLEEVIGKNDGQDTGSLIDFGVSYSSVPLTN
;
A
#
# COMPACT_ATOMS: atom_id res chain seq x y z
N MET A 1 -37.21 19.99 -7.19
CA MET A 1 -36.93 19.18 -5.98
C MET A 1 -36.08 20.02 -5.03
N THR A 2 -36.33 19.95 -3.73
CA THR A 2 -35.44 20.53 -2.71
C THR A 2 -34.19 19.66 -2.53
N ILE A 3 -33.11 20.20 -1.95
CA ILE A 3 -31.89 19.42 -1.62
C ILE A 3 -32.25 18.17 -0.79
N GLN A 4 -33.21 18.29 0.14
CA GLN A 4 -33.65 17.16 0.96
C GLN A 4 -34.33 16.05 0.14
N GLN A 5 -35.11 16.42 -0.88
CA GLN A 5 -35.71 15.46 -1.80
C GLN A 5 -34.66 14.78 -2.68
N LEU A 6 -33.67 15.53 -3.19
CA LEU A 6 -32.56 14.97 -3.97
C LEU A 6 -31.69 14.03 -3.14
N LYS A 7 -31.39 14.39 -1.89
CA LYS A 7 -30.66 13.55 -0.95
C LYS A 7 -31.38 12.22 -0.73
N ARG A 8 -32.67 12.25 -0.40
CA ARG A 8 -33.45 11.02 -0.17
C ARG A 8 -33.52 10.14 -1.42
N GLN A 9 -33.64 10.75 -2.60
CA GLN A 9 -33.61 10.00 -3.85
C GLN A 9 -32.25 9.33 -4.05
N ALA A 10 -31.15 10.08 -3.91
CA ALA A 10 -29.80 9.54 -4.03
C ALA A 10 -29.52 8.41 -3.02
N GLU A 11 -29.94 8.56 -1.76
CA GLU A 11 -29.84 7.51 -0.73
C GLU A 11 -30.58 6.24 -1.14
N ASN A 12 -31.79 6.37 -1.70
CA ASN A 12 -32.55 5.21 -2.19
C ASN A 12 -31.88 4.56 -3.41
N ASP A 13 -31.31 5.36 -4.33
CA ASP A 13 -30.69 4.87 -5.56
C ASP A 13 -29.41 4.06 -5.28
N ILE A 14 -28.68 4.39 -4.21
CA ILE A 14 -27.43 3.73 -3.81
C ILE A 14 -27.58 2.71 -2.65
N ALA A 15 -28.80 2.50 -2.16
CA ALA A 15 -29.05 1.70 -0.95
C ALA A 15 -28.47 0.26 -1.06
N LYS A 16 -28.58 -0.37 -2.23
CA LYS A 16 -28.05 -1.73 -2.46
C LYS A 16 -26.53 -1.77 -2.44
N GLN A 17 -25.87 -0.74 -2.97
CA GLN A 17 -24.42 -0.62 -2.97
C GLN A 17 -23.89 -0.39 -1.55
N HIS A 18 -24.62 0.37 -0.73
CA HIS A 18 -24.29 0.53 0.69
C HIS A 18 -24.42 -0.81 1.44
N GLU A 19 -25.50 -1.57 1.23
CA GLU A 19 -25.67 -2.89 1.85
C GLU A 19 -24.54 -3.86 1.45
N GLU A 20 -24.11 -3.83 0.20
CA GLU A 20 -22.95 -4.61 -0.27
C GLU A 20 -21.64 -4.18 0.40
N VAL A 21 -21.40 -2.87 0.50
CA VAL A 21 -20.22 -2.32 1.18
C VAL A 21 -20.22 -2.71 2.67
N ASP A 22 -21.37 -2.65 3.34
CA ASP A 22 -21.48 -3.01 4.76
C ASP A 22 -21.10 -4.48 4.99
N ARG A 23 -21.51 -5.39 4.09
CA ARG A 23 -21.10 -6.80 4.17
C ARG A 23 -19.59 -6.97 4.02
N ILE A 24 -18.97 -6.28 3.05
CA ILE A 24 -17.52 -6.31 2.84
C ILE A 24 -16.78 -5.74 4.07
N VAL A 25 -17.31 -4.68 4.67
CA VAL A 25 -16.75 -4.08 5.89
C VAL A 25 -16.81 -5.07 7.05
N GLU A 26 -17.93 -5.75 7.25
CA GLU A 26 -18.07 -6.76 8.32
C GLU A 26 -17.07 -7.92 8.16
N GLU A 27 -16.95 -8.46 6.94
CA GLU A 27 -16.00 -9.53 6.62
C GLU A 27 -14.54 -9.11 6.88
N ASN A 28 -14.16 -7.90 6.42
CA ASN A 28 -12.80 -7.38 6.62
C ASN A 28 -12.53 -7.06 8.09
N GLN A 29 -13.51 -6.50 8.82
CA GLN A 29 -13.39 -6.20 10.25
C GLN A 29 -13.17 -7.49 11.06
N ALA A 30 -13.89 -8.56 10.74
CA ALA A 30 -13.70 -9.87 11.36
C ALA A 30 -12.31 -10.44 11.04
N SER A 31 -11.84 -10.32 9.79
CA SER A 31 -10.49 -10.76 9.39
C SER A 31 -9.40 -10.06 10.19
N VAL A 32 -9.47 -8.72 10.31
CA VAL A 32 -8.53 -7.94 11.11
C VAL A 32 -8.59 -8.35 12.59
N LEU A 33 -9.79 -8.43 13.17
CA LEU A 33 -9.95 -8.83 14.58
C LEU A 33 -9.35 -10.23 14.85
N ASN A 34 -9.59 -11.19 13.96
CA ASN A 34 -9.04 -12.53 14.07
C ASN A 34 -7.51 -12.53 14.02
N ALA A 35 -6.90 -11.70 13.15
CA ALA A 35 -5.44 -11.56 13.08
C ALA A 35 -4.86 -11.00 14.39
N PHE A 36 -5.48 -9.96 14.98
CA PHE A 36 -5.10 -9.42 16.29
C PHE A 36 -5.16 -10.50 17.39
N GLN A 37 -6.23 -11.30 17.42
CA GLN A 37 -6.40 -12.38 18.39
C GLN A 37 -5.39 -13.51 18.20
N LYS A 38 -5.13 -13.92 16.95
CA LYS A 38 -4.17 -14.96 16.59
C LYS A 38 -2.76 -14.60 17.06
N LEU A 39 -2.35 -13.36 16.82
CA LEU A 39 -1.02 -12.83 17.20
C LEU A 39 -0.96 -12.37 18.66
N ARG A 40 -2.06 -12.48 19.41
CA ARG A 40 -2.16 -12.12 20.84
C ARG A 40 -1.69 -10.70 21.11
N VAL A 41 -2.12 -9.76 20.27
CA VAL A 41 -1.81 -8.35 20.44
C VAL A 41 -2.37 -7.87 21.79
N SER A 42 -1.46 -7.42 22.64
CA SER A 42 -1.70 -6.82 23.96
C SER A 42 -1.20 -5.38 24.03
N ASP A 43 -1.56 -4.70 25.11
CA ASP A 43 -1.13 -3.33 25.43
C ASP A 43 0.39 -3.15 25.48
N SER A 44 1.14 -4.19 25.87
CA SER A 44 2.61 -4.17 25.88
C SER A 44 3.24 -3.96 24.49
N HIS A 45 2.54 -4.28 23.41
CA HIS A 45 2.99 -4.04 22.03
C HIS A 45 2.92 -2.54 21.65
N PHE A 46 2.29 -1.70 22.47
CA PHE A 46 2.24 -0.26 22.24
C PHE A 46 3.34 0.51 22.97
N ASN A 47 4.26 -0.19 23.65
CA ASN A 47 5.39 0.45 24.32
C ASN A 47 6.37 1.02 23.28
N PRO A 48 6.84 2.27 23.45
CA PRO A 48 7.82 2.85 22.56
C PRO A 48 9.20 2.24 22.77
N THR A 49 9.98 2.12 21.68
CA THR A 49 11.42 1.86 21.74
C THR A 49 12.20 3.11 21.33
N THR A 50 13.47 3.20 21.73
CA THR A 50 14.35 4.34 21.43
C THR A 50 15.74 3.85 21.03
N GLY A 51 16.58 4.77 20.53
CA GLY A 51 17.91 4.42 20.05
C GLY A 51 17.85 3.57 18.80
N TYR A 52 18.57 2.44 18.78
CA TYR A 52 18.60 1.54 17.62
C TYR A 52 17.27 0.80 17.39
N GLY A 53 16.46 0.61 18.43
CA GLY A 53 15.21 -0.15 18.34
C GLY A 53 15.41 -1.65 18.06
N TYR A 54 16.47 -2.27 18.59
CA TYR A 54 16.59 -3.72 18.55
C TYR A 54 15.52 -4.39 19.43
N ASP A 55 15.08 -5.58 19.03
CA ASP A 55 14.11 -6.42 19.75
C ASP A 55 12.81 -5.69 20.11
N ASP A 56 12.32 -4.85 19.21
CA ASP A 56 11.03 -4.17 19.37
C ASP A 56 9.88 -5.11 19.00
N PHE A 57 9.35 -5.81 20.00
CA PHE A 57 8.25 -6.75 19.83
C PHE A 57 6.96 -6.11 19.31
N GLY A 58 6.69 -4.85 19.68
CA GLY A 58 5.47 -4.16 19.25
C GLY A 58 5.49 -3.90 17.75
N ARG A 59 6.62 -3.38 17.32
CA ARG A 59 6.97 -3.16 15.92
C ARG A 59 6.95 -4.44 15.09
N ASP A 60 7.59 -5.52 15.57
CA ASP A 60 7.68 -6.79 14.83
C ASP A 60 6.31 -7.50 14.78
N THR A 61 5.50 -7.38 15.84
CA THR A 61 4.13 -7.92 15.87
C THR A 61 3.19 -7.15 14.94
N LEU A 62 3.36 -5.84 14.80
CA LEU A 62 2.60 -5.04 13.83
C LEU A 62 2.87 -5.49 12.39
N GLU A 63 4.11 -5.84 12.06
CA GLU A 63 4.46 -6.40 10.75
C GLU A 63 3.84 -7.77 10.54
N ALA A 64 3.97 -8.68 11.51
CA ALA A 64 3.30 -9.98 11.46
C ALA A 64 1.78 -9.84 11.28
N LEU A 65 1.17 -8.83 11.90
CA LEU A 65 -0.26 -8.53 11.76
C LEU A 65 -0.61 -8.12 10.34
N TYR A 66 0.16 -7.23 9.72
CA TYR A 66 -0.06 -6.86 8.32
C TYR A 66 0.16 -8.05 7.37
N ALA A 67 1.21 -8.85 7.60
CA ALA A 67 1.46 -10.06 6.83
C ALA A 67 0.27 -11.04 6.91
N GLU A 68 -0.28 -11.26 8.10
CA GLU A 68 -1.46 -12.11 8.32
C GLU A 68 -2.70 -11.57 7.58
N ILE A 69 -2.98 -10.27 7.67
CA ILE A 69 -4.16 -9.63 7.05
C ILE A 69 -4.06 -9.68 5.52
N PHE A 70 -2.89 -9.35 4.96
CA PHE A 70 -2.65 -9.34 3.52
C PHE A 70 -2.29 -10.71 2.94
N ARG A 71 -2.20 -11.74 3.79
CA ARG A 71 -1.87 -13.12 3.42
C ARG A 71 -0.52 -13.24 2.72
N ALA A 72 0.46 -12.49 3.20
CA ALA A 72 1.84 -12.54 2.77
C ALA A 72 2.68 -13.36 3.77
N GLU A 73 3.87 -13.77 3.35
CA GLU A 73 4.83 -14.44 4.25
C GLU A 73 5.43 -13.47 5.26
N ASP A 74 5.58 -12.19 4.87
CA ASP A 74 6.16 -11.12 5.68
C ASP A 74 5.59 -9.75 5.26
N ALA A 75 5.79 -8.72 6.07
CA ALA A 75 5.43 -7.33 5.76
C ALA A 75 6.41 -6.33 6.39
N LEU A 76 6.59 -5.18 5.74
CA LEU A 76 7.42 -4.09 6.26
C LEU A 76 6.56 -2.85 6.52
N VAL A 77 6.27 -2.54 7.78
CA VAL A 77 5.35 -1.47 8.18
C VAL A 77 6.00 -0.62 9.26
N ARG A 78 6.41 0.58 8.84
CA ARG A 78 7.39 1.39 9.57
C ARG A 78 7.14 2.88 9.37
N PRO A 79 7.27 3.73 10.41
CA PRO A 79 7.26 5.18 10.24
C PRO A 79 8.46 5.69 9.41
N GLN A 80 9.52 4.89 9.26
CA GLN A 80 10.63 5.15 8.34
C GLN A 80 10.19 5.18 6.87
N ILE A 81 9.09 4.50 6.52
CA ILE A 81 8.47 4.57 5.20
C ILE A 81 7.47 5.74 5.21
N ILE A 82 7.98 6.92 4.84
CA ILE A 82 7.25 8.20 4.99
C ILE A 82 6.01 8.40 4.11
N SER A 83 5.82 7.60 3.05
CA SER A 83 4.69 7.75 2.12
C SER A 83 4.45 6.49 1.28
N GLY A 84 3.30 6.44 0.60
CA GLY A 84 2.99 5.38 -0.36
C GLY A 84 3.99 5.32 -1.53
N THR A 85 4.35 6.47 -2.11
CA THR A 85 5.39 6.53 -3.15
C THR A 85 6.72 5.99 -2.63
N HIS A 86 7.12 6.35 -1.40
CA HIS A 86 8.36 5.82 -0.82
C HIS A 86 8.32 4.29 -0.61
N ALA A 87 7.16 3.72 -0.25
CA ALA A 87 7.00 2.26 -0.13
C ALA A 87 7.18 1.56 -1.48
N ILE A 88 6.59 2.11 -2.56
CA ILE A 88 6.74 1.58 -3.91
C ILE A 88 8.20 1.71 -4.38
N THR A 89 8.81 2.88 -4.22
CA THR A 89 10.23 3.12 -4.55
C THR A 89 11.14 2.13 -3.81
N THR A 90 10.96 1.96 -2.50
CA THR A 90 11.74 1.00 -1.69
C THR A 90 11.59 -0.42 -2.23
N SER A 91 10.38 -0.82 -2.61
CA SER A 91 10.11 -2.15 -3.18
C SER A 91 10.81 -2.34 -4.52
N LEU A 92 10.77 -1.33 -5.41
CA LEU A 92 11.40 -1.38 -6.72
C LEU A 92 12.93 -1.46 -6.62
N PHE A 93 13.55 -0.54 -5.88
CA PHE A 93 15.01 -0.53 -5.69
C PHE A 93 15.51 -1.71 -4.84
N GLY A 94 14.69 -2.20 -3.91
CA GLY A 94 15.02 -3.36 -3.08
C GLY A 94 15.19 -4.63 -3.91
N VAL A 95 14.40 -4.79 -4.96
CA VAL A 95 14.36 -6.02 -5.79
C VAL A 95 15.16 -5.89 -7.08
N LEU A 96 15.01 -4.79 -7.83
CA LEU A 96 15.60 -4.62 -9.17
C LEU A 96 17.11 -4.36 -9.09
N ARG A 97 17.85 -4.84 -10.09
CA ARG A 97 19.30 -4.72 -10.23
C ARG A 97 19.68 -4.20 -11.62
N PRO A 98 20.90 -3.66 -11.80
CA PRO A 98 21.36 -3.23 -13.12
C PRO A 98 21.24 -4.34 -14.16
N GLY A 99 20.58 -4.05 -15.29
CA GLY A 99 20.27 -5.01 -16.34
C GLY A 99 18.87 -5.63 -16.27
N ASP A 100 18.14 -5.45 -15.16
CA ASP A 100 16.74 -5.89 -15.04
C ASP A 100 15.78 -4.99 -15.85
N ALA A 101 14.54 -5.45 -16.00
CA ALA A 101 13.47 -4.73 -16.66
C ALA A 101 12.20 -4.66 -15.79
N LEU A 102 11.66 -3.44 -15.65
CA LEU A 102 10.37 -3.16 -15.04
C LEU A 102 9.30 -3.03 -16.13
N LEU A 103 8.29 -3.92 -16.10
CA LEU A 103 7.15 -3.89 -17.01
C LEU A 103 5.86 -3.53 -16.25
N TYR A 104 5.31 -2.35 -16.53
CA TYR A 104 3.98 -1.95 -16.06
C TYR A 104 2.90 -2.45 -17.02
N ILE A 105 1.97 -3.28 -16.54
CA ILE A 105 0.93 -3.90 -17.40
C ILE A 105 -0.42 -3.18 -17.34
N THR A 106 -0.53 -2.13 -16.52
CA THR A 106 -1.78 -1.40 -16.25
C THR A 106 -1.78 0.00 -16.85
N GLY A 107 -1.10 0.22 -17.97
CA GLY A 107 -0.85 1.55 -18.53
C GLY A 107 0.31 2.28 -17.84
N GLU A 108 0.38 3.58 -18.07
CA GLU A 108 1.36 4.43 -17.38
C GLU A 108 1.02 4.51 -15.88
N PRO A 109 2.03 4.47 -15.00
CA PRO A 109 1.83 4.69 -13.57
C PRO A 109 1.37 6.12 -13.30
N TYR A 110 0.94 6.36 -12.07
CA TYR A 110 0.65 7.73 -11.62
C TYR A 110 1.92 8.60 -11.59
N ASP A 111 1.72 9.90 -11.79
CA ASP A 111 2.76 10.90 -12.07
C ASP A 111 4.03 10.85 -11.20
N THR A 112 3.91 10.69 -9.88
CA THR A 112 5.09 10.75 -9.00
C THR A 112 6.06 9.59 -9.21
N LEU A 113 5.64 8.48 -9.85
CA LEU A 113 6.55 7.39 -10.20
C LEU A 113 7.39 7.66 -11.44
N GLU A 114 7.05 8.67 -12.25
CA GLU A 114 7.83 9.00 -13.45
C GLU A 114 9.25 9.44 -13.09
N GLU A 115 9.42 10.21 -12.00
CA GLU A 115 10.74 10.59 -11.47
C GLU A 115 11.51 9.41 -10.90
N VAL A 116 10.82 8.51 -10.20
CA VAL A 116 11.42 7.29 -9.62
C VAL A 116 11.95 6.37 -10.73
N ILE A 117 11.22 6.28 -11.84
CA ILE A 117 11.60 5.48 -13.00
C ILE A 117 12.70 6.17 -13.81
N GLY A 118 12.64 7.49 -13.96
CA GLY A 118 13.59 8.28 -14.76
C GLY A 118 13.04 8.72 -16.12
N LYS A 119 11.73 8.97 -16.23
CA LYS A 119 11.09 9.38 -17.50
C LYS A 119 11.29 10.87 -17.83
N ASN A 120 11.84 11.68 -16.91
CA ASN A 120 11.99 13.13 -17.05
C ASN A 120 13.42 13.55 -17.43
N ASP A 121 13.57 14.14 -18.62
CA ASP A 121 14.65 15.01 -19.11
C ASP A 121 16.14 14.63 -18.88
N GLY A 122 16.45 13.35 -18.66
CA GLY A 122 17.83 12.84 -18.72
C GLY A 122 18.80 13.43 -17.69
N GLN A 123 18.29 14.04 -16.62
CA GLN A 123 19.09 14.40 -15.45
C GLN A 123 19.23 13.17 -14.54
N ASP A 124 20.44 12.90 -14.09
CA ASP A 124 20.71 11.88 -13.08
C ASP A 124 20.11 12.32 -11.74
N THR A 125 19.03 11.64 -11.35
CA THR A 125 18.31 11.87 -10.08
C THR A 125 18.44 10.68 -9.13
N GLY A 126 19.22 9.67 -9.51
CA GLY A 126 19.22 8.37 -8.85
C GLY A 126 17.98 7.53 -9.17
N SER A 127 17.42 7.68 -10.37
CA SER A 127 16.24 6.94 -10.86
C SER A 127 16.60 5.50 -11.24
N LEU A 128 15.59 4.63 -11.43
CA LEU A 128 15.83 3.25 -11.85
C LEU A 128 16.64 3.16 -13.15
N ILE A 129 16.37 4.04 -14.12
CA ILE A 129 17.11 4.12 -15.39
C ILE A 129 18.59 4.51 -15.16
N ASP A 130 18.87 5.43 -14.23
CA ASP A 130 20.25 5.82 -13.87
C ASP A 130 21.04 4.62 -13.28
N PHE A 131 20.34 3.72 -12.59
CA PHE A 131 20.90 2.46 -12.07
C PHE A 131 20.93 1.32 -13.11
N GLY A 132 20.62 1.60 -14.38
CA GLY A 132 20.66 0.62 -15.47
C GLY A 132 19.49 -0.36 -15.50
N VAL A 133 18.36 -0.01 -14.88
CA VAL A 133 17.11 -0.78 -14.96
C VAL A 133 16.28 -0.22 -16.12
N SER A 134 15.86 -1.08 -17.04
CA SER A 134 15.00 -0.68 -18.16
C SER A 134 13.53 -0.63 -17.73
N TYR A 135 12.73 0.24 -18.35
CA TYR A 135 11.31 0.40 -18.07
C TYR A 135 10.47 0.36 -19.34
N SER A 136 9.29 -0.26 -19.25
CA SER A 136 8.25 -0.21 -20.27
C SER A 136 6.87 -0.29 -19.63
N SER A 137 5.86 0.29 -20.29
CA SER A 137 4.45 0.15 -19.92
C SER A 137 3.62 -0.31 -21.12
N VAL A 138 2.58 -1.11 -20.84
CA VAL A 138 1.61 -1.57 -21.82
C VAL A 138 0.32 -0.75 -21.67
N PRO A 139 -0.12 -0.01 -22.69
CA PRO A 139 -1.38 0.75 -22.63
C PRO A 139 -2.59 -0.17 -22.38
N LEU A 140 -3.56 0.33 -21.60
CA LEU A 140 -4.83 -0.35 -21.41
C LEU A 140 -5.65 -0.34 -22.72
N THR A 141 -6.54 -1.32 -22.86
CA THR A 141 -7.57 -1.30 -23.92
C THR A 141 -8.67 -0.31 -23.57
N ASN A 142 -9.15 0.42 -24.56
CA ASN A 142 -10.35 1.27 -24.44
C ASN A 142 -11.63 0.44 -24.36
#